data_AF-A0A8H3C027-F1
#
_entry.id   AF-A0A8H3C027-F1
#
_cell.length_a   1.000
_cell.length_b   1.000
_cell.length_c   1.000
_cell.angle_alpha   90.00
_cell.angle_beta   90.00
_cell.angle_gamma   90.00
#
_symmetry.space_group_name_H-M   'P 1'
#
loop_
_entity.id
_entity.type
_entity.pdbx_description
1 polymer ?
#
loop_
_entity_poly.entity_id
_entity_poly.type
_entity_poly.pdbx_seq_one_letter_code
_entity_poly.pdbx_strand_id
1 'polypeptide(L)'
;MSSRTAVARALACRRAFSTVKNGSTKRCIPVATQLSKPLHTISMSRPSILKPRTPIVSQVRYYAASSEVEEDPERKGLYYHPVGNNVFALSFLNEKPSSQNSATVIGLVQGGEDSHSFQENRKLCIYLAALIEGVDQELGNDAVQRKEGWLHVHDYRNFPEMGRVGDPDDILGSVLVQDGKIKGETYQRMPSYRTCTTDGPVKLSPSLHERLLKSLREARQKESSS
;
A
#
# COMPACT_ATOMS: atom_id res chain seq x y z
N MET A 1 45.13 28.74 35.59
CA MET A 1 46.32 28.17 36.24
C MET A 1 45.93 26.83 36.84
N SER A 2 46.62 25.76 36.42
CA SER A 2 46.74 24.41 37.01
C SER A 2 45.47 23.61 37.37
N SER A 3 45.39 22.29 37.22
CA SER A 3 46.22 21.26 36.58
C SER A 3 45.55 19.91 36.90
N ARG A 4 45.43 19.03 35.88
CA ARG A 4 45.58 17.55 35.91
C ARG A 4 44.56 16.75 36.78
N THR A 5 44.23 15.47 36.59
CA THR A 5 44.78 14.35 35.82
C THR A 5 43.68 13.27 35.68
N ALA A 6 43.78 12.46 34.61
CA ALA A 6 42.98 11.28 34.31
C ALA A 6 43.26 10.06 35.23
N VAL A 7 42.32 9.11 35.32
CA VAL A 7 42.59 7.66 35.48
C VAL A 7 41.49 6.84 34.79
N ALA A 8 41.92 5.91 33.93
CA ALA A 8 41.13 4.87 33.27
C ALA A 8 40.96 3.63 34.15
N ARG A 9 39.95 2.78 33.88
CA ARG A 9 40.11 1.31 33.87
C ARG A 9 38.90 0.58 33.30
N ALA A 10 39.20 -0.24 32.29
CA ALA A 10 38.32 -1.24 31.69
C ALA A 10 38.18 -2.47 32.60
N LEU A 11 37.02 -3.11 32.56
CA LEU A 11 36.84 -4.50 33.00
C LEU A 11 36.08 -5.28 31.93
N ALA A 12 36.81 -6.20 31.32
CA ALA A 12 36.30 -7.29 30.51
C ALA A 12 35.90 -8.45 31.42
N CYS A 13 34.72 -9.04 31.19
CA CYS A 13 34.36 -10.34 31.77
C CYS A 13 33.67 -11.24 30.75
N ARG A 14 34.48 -12.18 30.24
CA ARG A 14 34.26 -13.62 30.00
C ARG A 14 33.01 -14.12 29.26
N ARG A 15 33.32 -14.77 28.13
CA ARG A 15 32.58 -15.84 27.45
C ARG A 15 32.17 -16.97 28.41
N ALA A 16 31.01 -17.56 28.16
CA ALA A 16 30.73 -18.97 28.41
C ALA A 16 30.09 -19.59 27.15
N PHE A 17 30.71 -20.66 26.66
CA PHE A 17 30.18 -21.55 25.63
C PHE A 17 29.12 -22.47 26.23
N SER A 18 28.07 -22.79 25.46
CA SER A 18 27.29 -24.00 25.68
C SER A 18 26.87 -24.59 24.33
N THR A 19 27.61 -25.63 23.95
CA THR A 19 27.26 -26.57 22.88
C THR A 19 26.51 -27.74 23.51
N VAL A 20 25.27 -27.99 23.07
CA VAL A 20 24.58 -29.24 23.35
C VAL A 20 24.22 -29.91 22.02
N LYS A 21 24.99 -30.96 21.70
CA LYS A 21 24.58 -32.06 20.82
C LYS A 21 23.94 -33.13 21.70
N ASN A 22 22.80 -33.66 21.29
CA ASN A 22 22.27 -34.99 21.58
C ASN A 22 21.06 -35.15 20.62
N GLY A 23 20.78 -36.25 19.96
CA GLY A 23 21.20 -37.64 20.09
C GLY A 23 20.03 -38.45 19.54
N SER A 24 20.25 -39.13 18.42
CA SER A 24 19.25 -39.95 17.71
C SER A 24 18.74 -41.09 18.59
N THR A 25 17.43 -41.30 18.64
CA THR A 25 16.85 -42.62 18.98
C THR A 25 15.60 -42.88 18.14
N LYS A 26 15.62 -44.04 17.48
CA LYS A 26 14.60 -44.61 16.60
C LYS A 26 13.41 -45.10 17.41
N ARG A 27 12.18 -44.94 16.91
CA ARG A 27 11.12 -45.95 17.06
C ARG A 27 10.28 -46.05 15.78
N CYS A 28 10.08 -47.30 15.41
CA CYS A 28 9.38 -47.82 14.24
C CYS A 28 7.92 -48.18 14.61
N ILE A 29 6.99 -47.78 13.72
CA ILE A 29 5.73 -48.39 13.19
C ILE A 29 4.78 -49.20 14.12
N PRO A 30 3.43 -49.19 13.91
CA PRO A 30 2.74 -49.92 12.82
C PRO A 30 1.67 -49.06 12.09
N VAL A 31 1.64 -48.98 10.74
CA VAL A 31 0.82 -49.78 9.80
C VAL A 31 -0.49 -50.27 10.39
N ALA A 32 -1.58 -49.57 10.06
CA ALA A 32 -2.93 -50.09 10.12
C ALA A 32 -3.45 -50.22 8.69
N THR A 33 -3.59 -51.47 8.27
CA THR A 33 -4.14 -51.92 6.99
C THR A 33 -5.61 -51.54 6.89
N GLN A 34 -5.99 -50.93 5.77
CA GLN A 34 -7.37 -50.64 5.41
C GLN A 34 -8.15 -51.94 5.21
N LEU A 35 -9.34 -52.01 5.80
CA LEU A 35 -10.35 -53.01 5.50
C LEU A 35 -11.49 -52.36 4.70
N SER A 36 -11.63 -52.83 3.46
CA SER A 36 -12.70 -52.54 2.52
C SER A 36 -14.06 -53.10 2.97
N LYS A 37 -15.16 -52.36 2.75
CA LYS A 37 -16.36 -52.77 1.95
C LYS A 37 -17.51 -51.75 2.03
N PRO A 38 -18.50 -51.81 1.11
CA PRO A 38 -18.97 -50.65 0.35
C PRO A 38 -20.30 -50.09 0.86
N LEU A 39 -20.55 -48.81 0.58
CA LEU A 39 -21.89 -48.24 0.69
C LEU A 39 -22.40 -47.84 -0.69
N HIS A 40 -23.67 -48.19 -0.86
CA HIS A 40 -24.46 -48.15 -2.06
C HIS A 40 -24.60 -46.75 -2.66
N THR A 41 -24.64 -46.78 -3.98
CA THR A 41 -25.08 -45.76 -4.92
C THR A 41 -26.36 -45.05 -4.46
N ILE A 42 -26.26 -43.75 -4.19
CA ILE A 42 -27.35 -42.80 -4.41
C ILE A 42 -26.80 -41.68 -5.26
N SER A 43 -27.09 -41.78 -6.56
CA SER A 43 -26.92 -40.73 -7.54
C SER A 43 -27.85 -39.57 -7.20
N MET A 44 -27.31 -38.53 -6.58
CA MET A 44 -27.92 -37.20 -6.57
C MET A 44 -27.00 -36.29 -7.38
N SER A 45 -27.45 -36.00 -8.61
CA SER A 45 -26.88 -35.02 -9.51
C SER A 45 -26.69 -33.69 -8.79
N ARG A 46 -25.44 -33.31 -8.56
CA ARG A 46 -25.05 -31.99 -8.08
C ARG A 46 -25.27 -30.98 -9.21
N PRO A 47 -26.15 -29.97 -9.09
CA PRO A 47 -26.22 -28.94 -10.11
C PRO A 47 -24.94 -28.10 -10.01
N SER A 48 -24.04 -28.30 -10.97
CA SER A 48 -22.93 -27.39 -11.26
C SER A 48 -23.51 -26.10 -11.82
N ILE A 49 -23.95 -25.20 -10.95
CA ILE A 49 -24.14 -23.80 -11.32
C ILE A 49 -22.78 -23.12 -11.19
N LEU A 50 -21.91 -23.38 -12.16
CA LEU A 50 -20.88 -22.42 -12.54
C LEU A 50 -21.63 -21.24 -13.14
N LYS A 51 -22.03 -20.28 -12.29
CA LYS A 51 -22.27 -18.93 -12.79
C LYS A 51 -20.92 -18.43 -13.28
N PRO A 52 -20.74 -18.11 -14.57
CA PRO A 52 -19.61 -17.30 -14.95
C PRO A 52 -19.73 -16.03 -14.10
N ARG A 53 -18.72 -15.79 -13.24
CA ARG A 53 -18.51 -14.48 -12.65
C ARG A 53 -18.35 -13.59 -13.86
N THR A 54 -19.42 -12.84 -14.19
CA THR A 54 -19.34 -11.80 -15.21
C THR A 54 -18.10 -11.00 -14.87
N PRO A 55 -17.13 -10.87 -15.80
CA PRO A 55 -16.09 -9.89 -15.58
C PRO A 55 -16.84 -8.60 -15.31
N ILE A 56 -16.59 -8.01 -14.13
CA ILE A 56 -16.98 -6.62 -13.90
C ILE A 56 -16.23 -5.91 -15.00
N VAL A 57 -16.97 -5.56 -16.07
CA VAL A 57 -16.47 -4.73 -17.14
C VAL A 57 -15.98 -3.49 -16.42
N SER A 58 -14.65 -3.33 -16.38
CA SER A 58 -14.01 -2.10 -15.97
C SER A 58 -14.79 -1.00 -16.67
N GLN A 59 -15.49 -0.15 -15.91
CA GLN A 59 -16.28 0.93 -16.47
C GLN A 59 -15.31 1.80 -17.27
N VAL A 60 -15.25 1.57 -18.57
CA VAL A 60 -14.59 2.43 -19.54
C VAL A 60 -15.38 3.71 -19.48
N ARG A 61 -14.93 4.65 -18.66
CA ARG A 61 -15.56 5.95 -18.56
C ARG A 61 -15.17 6.74 -19.79
N TYR A 62 -16.19 7.09 -20.55
CA TYR A 62 -16.12 8.01 -21.66
C TYR A 62 -15.91 9.43 -21.11
N TYR A 63 -14.65 9.83 -20.89
CA TYR A 63 -14.36 11.25 -20.75
C TYR A 63 -14.48 11.84 -22.15
N ALA A 64 -15.63 12.47 -22.42
CA ALA A 64 -15.77 13.34 -23.58
C ALA A 64 -14.65 14.39 -23.52
N ALA A 65 -14.19 14.87 -24.66
CA ALA A 65 -13.17 15.91 -24.78
C ALA A 65 -13.69 17.27 -24.24
N SER A 66 -14.03 17.34 -22.96
CA SER A 66 -14.36 18.56 -22.25
C SER A 66 -13.09 19.38 -22.09
N SER A 67 -13.18 20.67 -22.41
CA SER A 67 -12.10 21.64 -22.21
C SER A 67 -12.00 22.15 -20.77
N GLU A 68 -12.92 21.75 -19.90
CA GLU A 68 -13.01 22.21 -18.52
C GLU A 68 -12.58 21.14 -17.51
N VAL A 69 -12.27 21.58 -16.29
CA VAL A 69 -11.96 20.68 -15.18
C VAL A 69 -13.23 19.97 -14.74
N GLU A 70 -13.17 18.65 -14.62
CA GLU A 70 -14.31 17.83 -14.20
C GLU A 70 -13.97 17.09 -12.89
N GLU A 71 -14.87 17.12 -11.92
CA GLU A 71 -14.76 16.31 -10.70
C GLU A 71 -15.29 14.89 -10.95
N ASP A 72 -14.63 13.87 -10.39
CA ASP A 72 -15.06 12.49 -10.53
C ASP A 72 -16.42 12.26 -9.85
N PRO A 73 -17.45 11.78 -10.58
CA PRO A 73 -18.78 11.56 -10.02
C PRO A 73 -18.83 10.47 -8.93
N GLU A 74 -17.95 9.48 -8.97
CA GLU A 74 -17.90 8.41 -7.96
C GLU A 74 -16.89 8.70 -6.86
N ARG A 75 -15.99 9.67 -7.07
CA ARG A 75 -14.95 10.02 -6.10
C ARG A 75 -14.78 11.53 -5.95
N LYS A 76 -15.51 12.08 -4.98
CA LYS A 76 -15.35 13.46 -4.55
C LYS A 76 -13.90 13.80 -4.22
N GLY A 77 -13.44 14.97 -4.64
CA GLY A 77 -12.08 15.44 -4.47
C GLY A 77 -11.06 14.88 -5.45
N LEU A 78 -11.49 14.13 -6.48
CA LEU A 78 -10.65 13.72 -7.60
C LEU A 78 -11.06 14.50 -8.85
N TYR A 79 -10.09 15.08 -9.56
CA TYR A 79 -10.35 15.99 -10.68
C TYR A 79 -9.57 15.59 -11.93
N TYR A 80 -10.24 15.70 -13.07
CA TYR A 80 -9.68 15.51 -14.41
C TYR A 80 -9.39 16.88 -15.03
N HIS A 81 -8.11 17.11 -15.36
CA HIS A 81 -7.65 18.37 -15.94
C HIS A 81 -7.26 18.15 -17.41
N PRO A 82 -7.91 18.81 -18.38
CA PRO A 82 -7.52 18.69 -19.79
C PRO A 82 -6.14 19.34 -20.01
N VAL A 83 -5.18 18.55 -20.50
CA VAL A 83 -3.78 18.94 -20.72
C VAL A 83 -3.31 18.74 -22.16
N GLY A 84 -4.18 18.28 -23.06
CA GLY A 84 -3.90 18.09 -24.48
C GLY A 84 -5.10 17.51 -25.23
N ASN A 85 -4.90 17.12 -26.49
CA ASN A 85 -5.95 16.49 -27.30
C ASN A 85 -6.32 15.13 -26.69
N ASN A 86 -7.44 15.10 -25.97
CA ASN A 86 -7.96 13.89 -25.34
C ASN A 86 -7.00 13.29 -24.30
N VAL A 87 -6.24 14.13 -23.58
CA VAL A 87 -5.38 13.70 -22.46
C VAL A 87 -5.73 14.50 -21.23
N PHE A 88 -5.97 13.80 -20.14
CA PHE A 88 -6.38 14.35 -18.86
C PHE A 88 -5.32 14.04 -17.79
N ALA A 89 -4.95 15.07 -17.03
CA ALA A 89 -4.14 14.92 -15.84
C ALA A 89 -5.06 14.74 -14.63
N LEU A 90 -4.86 13.63 -13.92
CA LEU A 90 -5.64 13.31 -12.73
C LEU A 90 -5.01 13.98 -11.50
N SER A 91 -5.81 14.66 -10.67
CA SER A 91 -5.31 15.34 -9.47
C SER A 91 -6.31 15.31 -8.32
N PHE A 92 -5.83 15.45 -7.08
CA PHE A 92 -6.69 15.67 -5.91
C PHE A 92 -7.06 17.15 -5.69
N LEU A 93 -6.51 18.06 -6.50
CA LEU A 93 -6.80 19.49 -6.42
C LEU A 93 -7.70 19.90 -7.58
N ASN A 94 -8.69 20.75 -7.28
CA ASN A 94 -9.60 21.34 -8.28
C ASN A 94 -8.90 22.35 -9.19
N GLU A 95 -7.77 22.91 -8.75
CA GLU A 95 -7.02 23.88 -9.51
C GLU A 95 -6.12 23.19 -10.57
N LYS A 96 -5.96 23.78 -11.76
CA LYS A 96 -5.22 23.19 -12.87
C LYS A 96 -3.71 23.02 -12.59
N PRO A 97 -3.10 21.84 -12.71
CA PRO A 97 -1.68 21.66 -12.43
C PRO A 97 -0.80 22.55 -13.33
N SER A 98 0.31 23.07 -12.79
CA SER A 98 1.23 23.98 -13.51
C SER A 98 1.89 23.32 -14.73
N SER A 99 2.05 22.00 -14.71
CA SER A 99 2.52 21.19 -15.83
C SER A 99 2.02 19.75 -15.71
N GLN A 100 2.09 19.00 -16.81
CA GLN A 100 1.77 17.56 -16.83
C GLN A 100 2.64 16.73 -15.87
N ASN A 101 3.84 17.22 -15.54
CA ASN A 101 4.78 16.59 -14.63
C ASN A 101 4.81 17.25 -13.24
N SER A 102 3.79 18.05 -12.89
CA SER A 102 3.66 18.65 -11.55
C SER A 102 3.56 17.57 -10.48
N ALA A 103 4.05 17.84 -9.27
CA ALA A 103 3.87 16.93 -8.13
C ALA A 103 2.38 16.70 -7.77
N THR A 104 1.51 17.61 -8.19
CA THR A 104 0.06 17.55 -7.95
C THR A 104 -0.69 16.58 -8.86
N VAL A 105 -0.04 16.06 -9.90
CA VAL A 105 -0.62 15.11 -10.86
C VAL A 105 -0.38 13.69 -10.38
N ILE A 106 -1.45 12.91 -10.26
CA ILE A 106 -1.42 11.47 -9.93
C ILE A 106 -0.91 10.67 -11.14
N GLY A 107 -1.44 10.98 -12.31
CA GLY A 107 -1.01 10.42 -13.57
C GLY A 107 -1.80 11.00 -14.74
N LEU A 108 -1.46 10.56 -15.95
CA LEU A 108 -2.13 10.95 -17.18
C LEU A 108 -3.02 9.81 -17.67
N VAL A 109 -4.19 10.17 -18.17
CA VAL A 109 -5.18 9.26 -18.76
C VAL A 109 -5.53 9.78 -20.15
N GLN A 110 -5.51 8.92 -21.15
CA GLN A 110 -6.05 9.27 -22.47
C GLN A 110 -7.59 9.17 -22.42
N GLY A 111 -8.31 9.96 -23.19
CA GLY A 111 -9.75 9.73 -23.41
C GLY A 111 -9.97 8.81 -24.60
N GLY A 112 -11.23 8.44 -24.84
CA GLY A 112 -11.63 7.60 -25.99
C GLY A 112 -11.86 6.13 -25.66
N GLU A 113 -12.33 5.38 -26.67
CA GLU A 113 -12.89 4.01 -26.54
C GLU A 113 -11.88 2.95 -26.07
N ASP A 114 -10.58 3.16 -26.30
CA ASP A 114 -9.51 2.17 -26.00
C ASP A 114 -8.55 2.63 -24.89
N SER A 115 -8.92 3.64 -24.09
CA SER A 115 -7.98 4.22 -23.14
C SER A 115 -7.82 3.40 -21.86
N HIS A 116 -6.97 2.39 -21.94
CA HIS A 116 -6.39 1.70 -20.78
C HIS A 116 -5.02 2.25 -20.38
N SER A 117 -4.54 3.30 -21.05
CA SER A 117 -3.21 3.84 -20.84
C SER A 117 -3.21 4.86 -19.69
N PHE A 118 -3.11 4.38 -18.45
CA PHE A 118 -2.73 5.23 -17.33
C PHE A 118 -1.20 5.35 -17.25
N GLN A 119 -0.69 6.57 -17.33
CA GLN A 119 0.73 6.86 -17.13
C GLN A 119 0.94 7.43 -15.73
N GLU A 120 1.56 6.65 -14.85
CA GLU A 120 1.84 7.04 -13.48
C GLU A 120 2.87 8.17 -13.38
N ASN A 121 2.57 9.17 -12.55
CA ASN A 121 3.54 10.19 -12.18
C ASN A 121 4.37 9.75 -10.96
N ARG A 122 5.65 9.44 -11.21
CA ARG A 122 6.58 9.01 -10.15
C ARG A 122 6.85 10.06 -9.08
N LYS A 123 6.59 11.35 -9.35
CA LYS A 123 6.79 12.40 -8.33
C LYS A 123 5.81 12.27 -7.17
N LEU A 124 4.55 11.94 -7.44
CA LEU A 124 3.55 11.73 -6.39
C LEU A 124 3.98 10.62 -5.42
N CYS A 125 4.60 9.57 -5.95
CA CYS A 125 5.11 8.45 -5.18
C CYS A 125 6.15 8.81 -4.13
N ILE A 126 6.91 9.89 -4.35
CA ILE A 126 7.85 10.44 -3.36
C ILE A 126 7.08 11.13 -2.24
N TYR A 127 6.01 11.88 -2.55
CA TYR A 127 5.16 12.51 -1.54
C TYR A 127 4.42 11.47 -0.69
N LEU A 128 3.90 10.40 -1.29
CA LEU A 128 3.25 9.30 -0.55
C LEU A 128 4.20 8.67 0.47
N ALA A 129 5.47 8.49 0.12
CA ALA A 129 6.49 7.98 1.05
C ALA A 129 6.73 8.95 2.23
N ALA A 130 6.91 10.24 1.94
CA ALA A 130 7.14 11.26 2.97
C ALA A 130 5.96 11.44 3.94
N LEU A 131 4.74 11.15 3.50
CA LEU A 131 3.57 11.20 4.40
C LEU A 131 3.66 10.15 5.50
N ILE A 132 4.19 8.97 5.23
CA ILE A 132 4.19 7.85 6.18
C ILE A 132 5.18 8.10 7.34
N GLU A 133 6.13 9.03 7.17
CA GLU A 133 6.97 9.52 8.28
C GLU A 133 6.16 10.25 9.36
N GLY A 134 4.97 10.77 9.03
CA GLY A 134 4.08 11.36 10.02
C GLY A 134 3.04 10.36 10.52
N VAL A 135 2.74 10.45 11.82
CA VAL A 135 1.84 9.55 12.52
C VAL A 135 0.42 9.67 11.96
N ASP A 136 -0.07 8.60 11.35
CA ASP A 136 -1.49 8.40 11.05
C ASP A 136 -2.18 7.78 12.26
N GLN A 137 -3.37 8.27 12.62
CA GLN A 137 -4.07 7.83 13.84
C GLN A 137 -4.53 6.38 13.75
N GLU A 138 -5.02 5.95 12.58
CA GLU A 138 -5.50 4.59 12.37
C GLU A 138 -4.33 3.60 12.34
N LEU A 139 -3.28 3.93 11.59
CA LEU A 139 -2.03 3.18 11.59
C LEU A 139 -1.40 3.13 13.00
N GLY A 140 -1.55 4.20 13.78
CA GLY A 140 -1.10 4.28 15.16
C GLY A 140 -1.85 3.29 16.08
N ASN A 141 -3.16 3.14 15.88
CA ASN A 141 -3.95 2.15 16.61
C ASN A 141 -3.50 0.72 16.27
N ASP A 142 -3.22 0.45 15.00
CA ASP A 142 -2.71 -0.85 14.54
C ASP A 142 -1.33 -1.13 15.13
N ALA A 143 -0.46 -0.12 15.21
CA ALA A 143 0.84 -0.24 15.85
C ALA A 143 0.73 -0.59 17.34
N VAL A 144 -0.18 0.06 18.09
CA VAL A 144 -0.44 -0.25 19.50
C VAL A 144 -0.89 -1.70 19.68
N GLN A 145 -1.76 -2.20 18.80
CA GLN A 145 -2.20 -3.59 18.83
C GLN A 145 -1.07 -4.56 18.49
N ARG A 146 -0.22 -4.21 17.52
CA ARG A 146 0.91 -5.03 17.06
C ARG A 146 2.00 -5.18 18.12
N LYS A 147 2.28 -4.09 18.85
CA LYS A 147 3.41 -3.92 19.80
C LYS A 147 4.79 -3.95 19.15
N GLU A 148 5.11 -4.97 18.36
CA GLU A 148 6.43 -5.19 17.75
C GLU A 148 6.34 -5.76 16.32
N GLY A 149 7.28 -5.41 15.45
CA GLY A 149 7.45 -6.01 14.12
C GLY A 149 7.05 -5.10 12.95
N TRP A 150 6.89 -5.67 11.74
CA TRP A 150 6.67 -4.90 10.52
C TRP A 150 5.18 -4.70 10.19
N LEU A 151 4.70 -3.47 10.20
CA LEU A 151 3.33 -3.08 9.85
C LEU A 151 3.26 -2.63 8.38
N HIS A 152 2.32 -3.19 7.62
CA HIS A 152 2.06 -2.78 6.25
C HIS A 152 1.11 -1.58 6.24
N VAL A 153 1.41 -0.60 5.38
CA VAL A 153 0.56 0.56 5.15
C VAL A 153 -0.25 0.31 3.89
N HIS A 154 -1.57 0.27 4.03
CA HIS A 154 -2.49 -0.12 2.97
C HIS A 154 -3.15 1.09 2.29
N ASP A 155 -3.36 0.95 0.99
CA ASP A 155 -4.34 1.72 0.24
C ASP A 155 -5.77 1.23 0.60
N TYR A 156 -6.72 2.17 0.64
CA TYR A 156 -8.13 1.94 0.98
C TYR A 156 -8.97 1.48 -0.22
N ARG A 157 -8.37 1.26 -1.40
CA ARG A 157 -9.03 0.61 -2.55
C ARG A 157 -9.50 -0.79 -2.19
N ASN A 158 -8.63 -1.57 -1.58
CA ASN A 158 -8.86 -2.97 -1.21
C ASN A 158 -8.27 -3.25 0.17
N PHE A 159 -8.87 -2.64 1.20
CA PHE A 159 -8.38 -2.79 2.56
C PHE A 159 -8.57 -4.23 3.04
N PRO A 160 -7.52 -4.92 3.51
CA PRO A 160 -7.60 -6.33 3.86
C PRO A 160 -8.42 -6.56 5.13
N GLU A 161 -8.98 -7.77 5.26
CA GLU A 161 -9.55 -8.23 6.53
C GLU A 161 -8.48 -8.28 7.62
N MET A 162 -8.88 -8.05 8.87
CA MET A 162 -8.02 -8.11 10.05
C MET A 162 -7.17 -9.40 10.06
N GLY A 163 -5.85 -9.24 10.12
CA GLY A 163 -4.88 -10.35 10.16
C GLY A 163 -4.55 -10.96 8.80
N ARG A 164 -5.12 -10.47 7.69
CA ARG A 164 -4.70 -10.82 6.33
C ARG A 164 -3.78 -9.76 5.74
N VAL A 165 -2.96 -10.19 4.78
CA VAL A 165 -2.17 -9.29 3.94
C VAL A 165 -2.97 -9.01 2.67
N GLY A 166 -3.10 -7.73 2.32
CA GLY A 166 -3.78 -7.29 1.10
C GLY A 166 -3.00 -7.60 -0.18
N ASP A 167 -3.53 -7.16 -1.31
CA ASP A 167 -2.85 -7.29 -2.60
C ASP A 167 -1.53 -6.48 -2.59
N PRO A 168 -0.38 -7.05 -3.03
CA PRO A 168 0.88 -6.31 -3.11
C PRO A 168 0.83 -5.03 -3.96
N ASP A 169 -0.13 -4.89 -4.89
CA ASP A 169 -0.30 -3.66 -5.68
C ASP A 169 -0.97 -2.52 -4.87
N ASP A 170 -1.61 -2.85 -3.74
CA ASP A 170 -2.32 -1.93 -2.82
C ASP A 170 -1.58 -1.68 -1.50
N ILE A 171 -0.39 -2.25 -1.32
CA ILE A 171 0.45 -1.97 -0.15
C ILE A 171 1.39 -0.83 -0.50
N LEU A 172 1.24 0.32 0.13
CA LEU A 172 2.12 1.49 -0.08
C LEU A 172 3.57 1.16 0.32
N GLY A 173 3.72 0.50 1.46
CA GLY A 173 4.99 0.10 2.01
C GLY A 173 4.85 -0.53 3.39
N SER A 174 5.97 -0.68 4.08
CA SER A 174 6.04 -1.25 5.41
C SER A 174 6.85 -0.36 6.34
N VAL A 175 6.46 -0.32 7.61
CA VAL A 175 7.15 0.41 8.68
C VAL A 175 7.41 -0.53 9.84
N LEU A 176 8.51 -0.31 10.55
CA LEU A 176 8.79 -1.01 11.79
C LEU A 176 7.96 -0.42 12.92
N VAL A 177 7.40 -1.29 13.74
CA VAL A 177 6.73 -0.97 15.00
C VAL A 177 7.58 -1.49 16.14
N GLN A 178 7.83 -0.63 17.13
CA GLN A 178 8.52 -0.97 18.38
C GLN A 178 7.80 -0.28 19.54
N ASP A 179 7.59 -0.99 20.65
CA ASP A 179 6.85 -0.53 21.83
C ASP A 179 5.46 0.05 21.48
N GLY A 180 4.80 -0.53 20.48
CA GLY A 180 3.50 -0.07 19.98
C GLY A 180 3.54 1.26 19.24
N LYS A 181 4.73 1.73 18.84
CA LYS A 181 4.94 2.99 18.12
C LYS A 181 5.56 2.74 16.75
N ILE A 182 5.07 3.48 15.76
CA ILE A 182 5.59 3.45 14.39
C ILE A 182 6.94 4.18 14.36
N LYS A 183 7.93 3.55 13.72
CA LYS A 183 9.23 4.14 13.39
C LYS A 183 9.20 4.61 11.94
N GLY A 184 8.71 5.82 11.71
CA GLY A 184 8.50 6.37 10.35
C GLY A 184 9.76 6.37 9.49
N GLU A 185 10.93 6.54 10.12
CA GLU A 185 12.25 6.50 9.48
C GLU A 185 12.61 5.13 8.87
N THR A 186 11.90 4.08 9.26
CA THR A 186 12.11 2.71 8.74
C THR A 186 11.21 2.38 7.55
N TYR A 187 10.50 3.38 7.03
CA TYR A 187 9.59 3.17 5.90
C TYR A 187 10.31 2.56 4.71
N GLN A 188 9.79 1.42 4.26
CA GLN A 188 10.21 0.72 3.05
C GLN A 188 9.04 0.68 2.08
N ARG A 189 9.18 1.42 0.97
CA ARG A 189 8.21 1.41 -0.11
C ARG A 189 8.06 0.01 -0.69
N MET A 190 6.83 -0.39 -0.98
CA MET A 190 6.56 -1.62 -1.71
C MET A 190 6.90 -1.45 -3.21
N PRO A 191 7.78 -2.29 -3.79
CA PRO A 191 8.16 -2.15 -5.20
C PRO A 191 7.02 -2.39 -6.20
N SER A 192 6.04 -3.22 -5.84
CA SER A 192 4.86 -3.54 -6.67
C SER A 192 3.75 -2.50 -6.62
N TYR A 193 3.80 -1.55 -5.67
CA TYR A 193 2.71 -0.59 -5.47
C TYR A 193 2.43 0.25 -6.72
N ARG A 194 1.14 0.37 -7.07
CA ARG A 194 0.65 1.17 -8.20
C ARG A 194 -0.30 2.26 -7.73
N THR A 195 -0.09 3.50 -8.17
CA THR A 195 -1.00 4.61 -7.86
C THR A 195 -2.38 4.49 -8.51
N CYS A 196 -2.52 3.65 -9.53
CA CYS A 196 -3.80 3.33 -10.14
C CYS A 196 -3.82 1.84 -10.50
N THR A 197 -4.90 1.17 -10.10
CA THR A 197 -5.16 -0.26 -10.37
C THR A 197 -6.51 -0.39 -11.07
N THR A 198 -6.99 -1.62 -11.29
CA THR A 198 -8.34 -1.88 -11.81
C THR A 198 -9.45 -1.33 -10.92
N ASP A 199 -9.19 -1.16 -9.62
CA ASP A 199 -10.11 -0.57 -8.64
C ASP A 199 -10.03 0.97 -8.60
N GLY A 200 -9.17 1.55 -9.44
CA GLY A 200 -9.03 2.98 -9.65
C GLY A 200 -7.80 3.60 -8.98
N PRO A 201 -7.78 4.94 -8.87
CA PRO A 201 -6.66 5.68 -8.33
C PRO A 201 -6.54 5.51 -6.81
N VAL A 202 -5.33 5.74 -6.28
CA VAL A 202 -4.94 5.57 -4.87
C VAL A 202 -5.97 6.14 -3.89
N LYS A 203 -6.39 5.38 -2.88
CA LYS A 203 -7.26 5.83 -1.78
C LYS A 203 -6.50 5.74 -0.47
N LEU A 204 -6.51 6.81 0.33
CA LEU A 204 -5.83 6.84 1.61
C LEU A 204 -6.84 6.94 2.75
N SER A 205 -6.40 6.61 3.97
CA SER A 205 -7.17 6.94 5.18
C SER A 205 -7.49 8.45 5.21
N PRO A 206 -8.58 8.88 5.84
CA PRO A 206 -8.95 10.30 5.88
C PRO A 206 -7.81 11.20 6.38
N SER A 207 -7.10 10.79 7.44
CA SER A 207 -5.97 11.52 8.01
C SER A 207 -4.76 11.57 7.07
N LEU A 208 -4.40 10.48 6.40
CA LEU A 208 -3.33 10.50 5.40
C LEU A 208 -3.73 11.33 4.17
N HIS A 209 -4.99 11.26 3.74
CA HIS A 209 -5.49 12.02 2.61
C HIS A 209 -5.45 13.53 2.88
N GLU A 210 -5.86 13.99 4.06
CA GLU A 210 -5.77 15.40 4.45
C GLU A 210 -4.33 15.90 4.46
N ARG A 211 -3.40 15.09 4.98
CA ARG A 211 -1.97 15.42 4.97
C ARG A 211 -1.42 15.47 3.56
N LEU A 212 -1.82 14.53 2.69
CA LEU A 212 -1.47 14.55 1.27
C LEU A 212 -1.96 15.85 0.62
N LEU A 213 -3.23 16.20 0.80
CA LEU A 213 -3.81 17.43 0.26
C LEU A 213 -3.05 18.67 0.71
N LYS A 214 -2.67 18.74 1.99
CA LYS A 214 -1.85 19.83 2.51
C LYS A 214 -0.49 19.91 1.80
N SER A 215 0.24 18.80 1.72
CA SER A 215 1.54 18.76 1.05
C SER A 215 1.45 19.08 -0.45
N LEU A 216 0.39 18.65 -1.14
CA LEU A 216 0.16 18.98 -2.54
C LEU A 216 -0.15 20.46 -2.75
N ARG A 217 -0.92 21.10 -1.86
CA ARG A 217 -1.18 22.55 -1.91
C ARG A 217 0.11 23.35 -1.70
N GLU A 218 0.94 22.96 -0.76
CA GLU A 218 2.25 23.60 -0.53
C GLU A 218 3.19 23.44 -1.74
N ALA A 219 3.26 22.21 -2.31
CA ALA A 219 4.05 21.94 -3.51
C ALA A 219 3.60 22.81 -4.69
N ARG A 220 2.29 22.98 -4.85
CA ARG A 220 1.70 23.82 -5.89
C ARG A 220 2.05 25.29 -5.74
N GLN A 221 1.93 25.84 -4.53
CA GLN A 221 2.29 27.24 -4.25
C GLN A 221 3.77 27.50 -4.55
N LYS A 222 4.63 26.52 -4.28
CA LYS A 222 6.05 26.59 -4.64
C LYS A 222 6.27 26.57 -6.15
N GLU A 223 5.56 25.71 -6.87
CA GLU A 223 5.60 25.65 -8.34
C GLU A 223 5.05 26.93 -9.00
N SER A 224 4.08 27.62 -8.40
CA SER A 224 3.55 28.89 -8.94
C SER A 224 4.39 30.11 -8.63
N SER A 225 5.25 30.03 -7.60
CA SER A 225 6.12 31.14 -7.16
C SER A 225 7.54 31.07 -7.75
N SER A 226 7.86 30.00 -8.48
CA SER A 226 9.16 29.76 -9.12
C SER A 226 9.08 30.07 -10.62
#